data_AF-A0A947RZ70-F1
#
_entry.id   AF-A0A947RZ70-F1
#
_cell.length_a   1.000
_cell.length_b   1.000
_cell.length_c   1.000
_cell.angle_alpha   90.00
_cell.angle_beta   90.00
_cell.angle_gamma   90.00
#
_symmetry.space_group_name_H-M   'P 1'
#
loop_
_entity.id
_entity.type
_entity.pdbx_description
1 polymer ?
#
loop_
_entity_poly.entity_id
_entity_poly.type
_entity_poly.pdbx_seq_one_letter_code
_entity_poly.pdbx_strand_id
1 'polypeptide(L)'
;MIWCVAYTILNITKNDKNKIFSDNEDIRKSSLFNSLMQGYFSKPPQEKAENEYNKVSSYQLGLLTYAGILEKISDRPKKFKVKEFDILEFIAKNDLNASKFLVEYTEKFLKDNDLFEIFNIYKNQPNQENHLKVKDKYWEWAKINTAIKGADRKHTYRVFNKIFNLFCYKNGIPGEDASNMTKGPCPYSFIIYNRENFRDENKPIGMTRQEYIEEILSEIDEIGVV
;
A
#
# COMPACT_ATOMS: atom_id res chain seq x y z
N MET A 1 3.07 1.42 -6.27
CA MET A 1 1.92 0.48 -6.38
C MET A 1 0.64 1.12 -6.87
N ILE A 2 0.11 2.18 -6.21
CA ILE A 2 -1.14 2.82 -6.63
C ILE A 2 -1.12 3.32 -8.09
N TRP A 3 0.03 3.82 -8.57
CA TRP A 3 0.21 4.23 -9.98
C TRP A 3 -0.05 3.10 -10.98
N CYS A 4 0.38 1.87 -10.68
CA CYS A 4 0.21 0.72 -11.57
C CYS A 4 -1.28 0.36 -11.70
N VAL A 5 -2.01 0.37 -10.59
CA VAL A 5 -3.47 0.15 -10.61
C VAL A 5 -4.17 1.31 -11.33
N ALA A 6 -3.79 2.57 -11.06
CA ALA A 6 -4.33 3.73 -11.76
C ALA A 6 -4.10 3.65 -13.28
N TYR A 7 -2.88 3.29 -13.71
CA TYR A 7 -2.54 3.12 -15.11
C TYR A 7 -3.32 1.98 -15.77
N THR A 8 -3.50 0.87 -15.06
CA THR A 8 -4.34 -0.24 -15.52
C THR A 8 -5.79 0.21 -15.72
N ILE A 9 -6.35 0.99 -14.78
CA ILE A 9 -7.71 1.54 -14.90
C ILE A 9 -7.82 2.42 -16.15
N LEU A 10 -6.89 3.35 -16.38
CA LEU A 10 -6.90 4.21 -17.56
C LEU A 10 -6.83 3.41 -18.87
N ASN A 11 -6.03 2.35 -18.90
CA ASN A 11 -5.95 1.46 -20.05
C ASN A 11 -7.26 0.70 -20.31
N ILE A 12 -7.98 0.28 -19.27
CA ILE A 12 -9.28 -0.39 -19.37
C ILE A 12 -10.36 0.59 -19.83
N THR A 13 -10.39 1.79 -19.25
CA THR A 13 -11.43 2.78 -19.53
C THR A 13 -11.17 3.52 -20.84
N LYS A 14 -9.93 3.61 -21.32
CA LYS A 14 -9.54 4.38 -22.51
C LYS A 14 -10.13 5.80 -22.49
N ASN A 15 -10.14 6.42 -21.31
CA ASN A 15 -10.74 7.73 -21.05
C ASN A 15 -12.26 7.84 -21.26
N ASP A 16 -12.98 6.71 -21.41
CA ASP A 16 -14.44 6.69 -21.35
C ASP A 16 -14.92 6.91 -19.91
N LYS A 17 -15.45 8.11 -19.66
CA LYS A 17 -15.97 8.53 -18.35
C LYS A 17 -17.15 7.71 -17.86
N ASN A 18 -17.84 7.00 -18.73
CA ASN A 18 -19.00 6.19 -18.39
C ASN A 18 -18.70 4.71 -18.27
N LYS A 19 -17.47 4.29 -18.59
CA LYS A 19 -17.07 2.89 -18.50
C LYS A 19 -17.08 2.41 -17.05
N ILE A 20 -17.90 1.40 -16.80
CA ILE A 20 -17.85 0.61 -15.57
C ILE A 20 -16.87 -0.53 -15.79
N PHE A 21 -16.01 -0.76 -14.80
CA PHE A 21 -15.05 -1.87 -14.79
C PHE A 21 -15.13 -2.61 -13.45
N SER A 22 -14.61 -3.82 -13.43
CA SER A 22 -14.62 -4.73 -12.29
C SER A 22 -13.21 -5.05 -11.82
N ASP A 23 -13.07 -5.29 -10.52
CA ASP A 23 -11.79 -5.77 -9.95
C ASP A 23 -11.43 -7.15 -10.51
N ASN A 24 -12.39 -8.09 -10.52
CA ASN A 24 -12.14 -9.49 -10.89
C ASN A 24 -11.97 -9.73 -12.39
N GLU A 25 -12.79 -9.13 -13.25
CA GLU A 25 -12.75 -9.42 -14.69
C GLU A 25 -11.84 -8.47 -15.45
N ASP A 26 -11.75 -7.21 -15.04
CA ASP A 26 -11.02 -6.20 -15.82
C ASP A 26 -9.62 -5.92 -15.27
N ILE A 27 -9.47 -5.71 -13.95
CA ILE A 27 -8.17 -5.39 -13.35
C ILE A 27 -7.31 -6.64 -13.19
N ARG A 28 -7.82 -7.64 -12.46
CA ARG A 28 -7.03 -8.84 -12.11
C ARG A 28 -6.73 -9.74 -13.30
N LYS A 29 -7.50 -9.69 -14.38
CA LYS A 29 -7.20 -10.44 -15.61
C LYS A 29 -6.48 -9.60 -16.66
N SER A 30 -6.12 -8.36 -16.34
CA SER A 30 -5.41 -7.48 -17.25
C SER A 30 -3.98 -7.98 -17.48
N SER A 31 -3.63 -8.22 -18.75
CA SER A 31 -2.26 -8.53 -19.16
C SER A 31 -1.28 -7.39 -18.80
N LEU A 32 -1.74 -6.14 -18.88
CA LEU A 32 -0.96 -4.98 -18.47
C LEU A 32 -0.70 -4.97 -16.97
N PHE A 33 -1.72 -5.25 -16.15
CA PHE A 33 -1.52 -5.33 -14.71
C PHE A 33 -0.53 -6.44 -14.36
N ASN A 34 -0.66 -7.62 -14.98
CA ASN A 34 0.24 -8.74 -14.74
C ASN A 34 1.68 -8.43 -15.16
N SER A 35 1.89 -7.80 -16.32
CA SER A 35 3.23 -7.43 -16.79
C SER A 35 3.89 -6.40 -15.88
N LEU A 36 3.14 -5.42 -15.36
CA LEU A 36 3.66 -4.45 -14.39
C LEU A 36 4.02 -5.11 -13.05
N MET A 37 3.20 -6.05 -12.57
CA MET A 37 3.47 -6.76 -11.33
C MET A 37 4.74 -7.61 -11.41
N GLN A 38 4.95 -8.31 -12.53
CA GLN A 38 6.15 -9.12 -12.73
C GLN A 38 7.38 -8.25 -13.03
N GLY A 39 7.26 -7.31 -13.98
CA GLY A 39 8.41 -6.54 -14.47
C GLY A 39 8.88 -5.45 -13.50
N TYR A 40 7.97 -4.77 -12.79
CA TYR A 40 8.34 -3.66 -11.90
C TYR A 40 8.45 -4.07 -10.43
N PHE A 41 7.65 -5.04 -9.98
CA PHE A 41 7.62 -5.47 -8.58
C PHE A 41 8.20 -6.87 -8.36
N SER A 42 8.81 -7.46 -9.40
CA SER A 42 9.45 -8.79 -9.36
C SER A 42 8.56 -9.88 -8.75
N LYS A 43 7.24 -9.75 -8.94
CA LYS A 43 6.27 -10.73 -8.41
C LYS A 43 6.25 -11.98 -9.29
N PRO A 44 6.00 -13.16 -8.70
CA PRO A 44 5.75 -14.36 -9.48
C PRO A 44 4.49 -14.20 -10.36
N PRO A 45 4.33 -15.05 -11.39
CA PRO A 45 3.12 -15.09 -12.20
C PRO A 45 1.86 -15.22 -11.34
N GLN A 46 0.78 -14.57 -11.77
CA GLN A 46 -0.47 -14.51 -11.02
C GLN A 46 -1.05 -15.89 -10.70
N GLU A 47 -0.89 -16.85 -11.61
CA GLU A 47 -1.35 -18.24 -11.44
C GLU A 47 -0.77 -18.88 -10.17
N LYS A 48 0.43 -18.45 -9.77
CA LYS A 48 1.14 -18.91 -8.57
C LYS A 48 0.86 -18.04 -7.34
N ALA A 49 0.39 -16.81 -7.52
CA ALA A 49 0.28 -15.81 -6.46
C ALA A 49 -1.05 -15.02 -6.47
N GLU A 50 -2.14 -15.67 -6.84
CA GLU A 50 -3.45 -15.05 -7.01
C GLU A 50 -3.87 -14.23 -5.77
N ASN A 51 -3.67 -14.79 -4.58
CA ASN A 51 -3.98 -14.13 -3.32
C ASN A 51 -3.20 -12.83 -3.08
N GLU A 52 -1.98 -12.73 -3.60
CA GLU A 52 -1.18 -11.51 -3.51
C GLU A 52 -1.72 -10.44 -4.46
N TYR A 53 -1.99 -10.81 -5.71
CA TYR A 53 -2.59 -9.92 -6.72
C TYR A 53 -3.94 -9.38 -6.26
N ASN A 54 -4.79 -10.25 -5.71
CA ASN A 54 -6.10 -9.91 -5.13
C ASN A 54 -5.98 -8.82 -4.05
N LYS A 55 -4.97 -8.93 -3.18
CA LYS A 55 -4.69 -7.93 -2.13
C LYS A 55 -4.20 -6.62 -2.73
N VAL A 56 -3.28 -6.68 -3.69
CA VAL A 56 -2.76 -5.49 -4.37
C VAL A 56 -3.90 -4.66 -4.95
N SER A 57 -4.70 -5.23 -5.85
CA SER A 57 -5.77 -4.49 -6.52
C SER A 57 -6.82 -3.98 -5.53
N SER A 58 -7.29 -4.86 -4.63
CA SER A 58 -8.34 -4.52 -3.66
C SER A 58 -7.97 -3.34 -2.76
N TYR A 59 -6.73 -3.29 -2.26
CA TYR A 59 -6.29 -2.19 -1.39
C TYR A 59 -6.17 -0.87 -2.15
N GLN A 60 -5.65 -0.88 -3.38
CA GLN A 60 -5.54 0.36 -4.17
C GLN A 60 -6.92 0.87 -4.62
N LEU A 61 -7.82 -0.01 -5.05
CA LEU A 61 -9.19 0.35 -5.42
C LEU A 61 -9.96 0.92 -4.21
N GLY A 62 -9.77 0.34 -3.02
CA GLY A 62 -10.34 0.86 -1.77
C GLY A 62 -9.86 2.27 -1.45
N LEU A 63 -8.55 2.52 -1.56
CA LEU A 63 -7.96 3.84 -1.34
C LEU A 63 -8.48 4.87 -2.37
N LEU A 64 -8.47 4.53 -3.66
CA LEU A 64 -8.97 5.43 -4.71
C LEU A 64 -10.47 5.73 -4.56
N THR A 65 -11.26 4.75 -4.09
CA THR A 65 -12.68 4.95 -3.79
C THR A 65 -12.87 5.87 -2.58
N TYR A 66 -12.13 5.64 -1.49
CA TYR A 66 -12.22 6.48 -0.30
C TYR A 66 -11.74 7.91 -0.56
N ALA A 67 -10.73 8.08 -1.42
CA ALA A 67 -10.27 9.39 -1.89
C ALA A 67 -11.27 10.10 -2.84
N GLY A 68 -12.38 9.46 -3.21
CA GLY A 68 -13.39 10.02 -4.11
C GLY A 68 -13.01 9.99 -5.60
N ILE A 69 -11.87 9.39 -5.96
CA ILE A 69 -11.40 9.27 -7.35
C ILE A 69 -12.21 8.23 -8.11
N LEU A 70 -12.60 7.15 -7.42
CA LEU A 70 -13.51 6.13 -7.93
C LEU A 70 -14.84 6.17 -7.20
N GLU A 71 -15.90 5.83 -7.92
CA GLU A 71 -17.21 5.50 -7.38
C GLU A 71 -17.36 3.97 -7.35
N LYS A 72 -17.80 3.40 -6.22
CA LYS A 72 -18.17 1.99 -6.15
C LYS A 72 -19.63 1.82 -6.59
N ILE A 73 -19.83 1.14 -7.71
CA ILE A 73 -21.15 0.89 -8.33
C ILE A 73 -21.81 -0.37 -7.78
N SER A 74 -21.02 -1.41 -7.50
CA SER A 74 -21.51 -2.66 -6.89
C SER A 74 -20.44 -3.28 -6.01
N ASP A 75 -20.87 -4.07 -5.02
CA ASP A 75 -19.98 -4.80 -4.11
C ASP A 75 -19.79 -6.28 -4.53
N ARG A 76 -20.75 -6.85 -5.27
CA ARG A 76 -20.75 -8.25 -5.71
C ARG A 76 -21.30 -8.38 -7.15
N PRO A 77 -20.42 -8.51 -8.16
CA PRO A 77 -18.97 -8.31 -8.09
C PRO A 77 -18.62 -6.84 -7.81
N LYS A 78 -17.40 -6.59 -7.30
CA LYS A 78 -16.92 -5.22 -7.07
C LYS A 78 -16.76 -4.49 -8.41
N LYS A 79 -17.60 -3.49 -8.64
CA LYS A 79 -17.61 -2.66 -9.85
C LYS A 79 -17.39 -1.21 -9.50
N PHE A 80 -16.66 -0.52 -10.36
CA PHE A 80 -16.23 0.85 -10.16
C PHE A 80 -16.43 1.69 -11.41
N LYS A 81 -16.54 2.99 -11.20
CA LYS A 81 -16.53 4.04 -12.23
C LYS A 81 -15.53 5.12 -11.82
N VAL A 82 -14.81 5.71 -12.77
CA VAL A 82 -13.90 6.81 -12.48
C VAL A 82 -14.69 8.11 -12.35
N LYS A 83 -14.49 8.84 -11.25
CA LYS A 83 -15.05 10.18 -11.03
C LYS A 83 -14.06 11.28 -11.41
N GLU A 84 -12.81 11.14 -11.00
CA GLU A 84 -11.76 12.16 -11.15
C GLU A 84 -10.64 11.66 -12.08
N PHE A 85 -10.82 11.83 -13.40
CA PHE A 85 -9.84 11.37 -14.40
C PHE A 85 -8.50 12.09 -14.28
N ASP A 86 -8.50 13.41 -14.11
CA ASP A 86 -7.28 14.21 -14.08
C ASP A 86 -6.36 13.78 -12.92
N ILE A 87 -6.95 13.47 -11.76
CA ILE A 87 -6.23 12.95 -10.59
C ILE A 87 -5.73 11.53 -10.87
N LEU A 88 -6.56 10.68 -11.48
CA LEU A 88 -6.17 9.30 -11.83
C LEU A 88 -5.02 9.29 -12.84
N GLU A 89 -5.06 10.14 -13.86
CA GLU A 89 -3.99 10.37 -14.84
C GLU A 89 -2.71 10.89 -14.17
N PHE A 90 -2.84 11.84 -13.24
CA PHE A 90 -1.70 12.32 -12.47
C PHE A 90 -1.02 11.18 -11.71
N ILE A 91 -1.79 10.36 -10.98
CA ILE A 91 -1.30 9.22 -10.20
C ILE A 91 -0.66 8.17 -11.11
N ALA A 92 -1.24 7.89 -12.29
CA ALA A 92 -0.81 6.84 -13.19
C ALA A 92 0.56 7.09 -13.86
N LYS A 93 1.03 8.34 -13.90
CA LYS A 93 2.27 8.72 -14.61
C LYS A 93 3.51 7.99 -14.09
N ASN A 94 3.68 7.84 -12.78
CA ASN A 94 4.82 7.16 -12.15
C ASN A 94 4.67 7.11 -10.61
N ASP A 95 5.57 6.36 -9.95
CA ASP A 95 5.62 6.26 -8.49
C ASP A 95 5.81 7.62 -7.79
N LEU A 96 6.52 8.58 -8.39
CA LEU A 96 6.75 9.89 -7.79
C LEU A 96 5.45 10.69 -7.69
N ASN A 97 4.65 10.73 -8.75
CA ASN A 97 3.35 11.40 -8.72
C ASN A 97 2.36 10.70 -7.81
N ALA A 98 2.34 9.36 -7.82
CA ALA A 98 1.59 8.60 -6.84
C ALA A 98 1.99 8.93 -5.40
N SER A 99 3.29 9.11 -5.14
CA SER A 99 3.80 9.50 -3.82
C SER A 99 3.34 10.90 -3.41
N LYS A 100 3.37 11.87 -4.34
CA LYS A 100 2.84 13.22 -4.12
C LYS A 100 1.35 13.20 -3.78
N PHE A 101 0.57 12.42 -4.53
CA PHE A 101 -0.85 12.22 -4.21
C PHE A 101 -1.04 11.64 -2.80
N LEU A 102 -0.29 10.59 -2.45
CA LEU A 102 -0.38 9.97 -1.12
C LEU A 102 -0.01 10.92 0.02
N VAL A 103 0.94 11.82 -0.20
CA VAL A 103 1.31 12.86 0.76
C VAL A 103 0.16 13.84 0.99
N GLU A 104 -0.45 14.37 -0.07
CA GLU A 104 -1.58 15.29 0.06
C GLU A 104 -2.83 14.61 0.63
N TYR A 105 -3.11 13.39 0.17
CA TYR A 105 -4.19 12.56 0.70
C TYR A 105 -3.99 12.28 2.20
N THR A 106 -2.76 11.99 2.63
CA THR A 106 -2.44 11.74 4.04
C THR A 106 -2.69 12.98 4.90
N GLU A 107 -2.24 14.15 4.46
CA GLU A 107 -2.48 15.38 5.21
C GLU A 107 -3.97 15.69 5.32
N LYS A 108 -4.72 15.54 4.22
CA LYS A 108 -6.18 15.69 4.26
C LYS A 108 -6.83 14.70 5.23
N PHE A 109 -6.47 13.43 5.14
CA PHE A 109 -6.96 12.38 6.05
C PHE A 109 -6.70 12.75 7.51
N LEU A 110 -5.49 13.22 7.85
CA LEU A 110 -5.17 13.60 9.23
C LEU A 110 -5.99 14.79 9.73
N LYS A 111 -6.25 15.79 8.86
CA LYS A 111 -7.08 16.95 9.21
C LYS A 111 -8.54 16.59 9.37
N ASP A 112 -9.10 15.83 8.43
CA ASP A 112 -10.51 15.42 8.44
C ASP A 112 -10.86 14.51 9.63
N ASN A 113 -9.86 13.92 10.30
CA ASN A 113 -10.02 12.96 11.38
C ASN A 113 -9.46 13.44 12.73
N ASP A 114 -9.18 14.73 12.89
CA ASP A 114 -8.65 15.33 14.14
C ASP A 114 -7.35 14.68 14.65
N LEU A 115 -6.52 14.19 13.72
CA LEU A 115 -5.20 13.60 14.01
C LEU A 115 -4.06 14.59 13.72
N PHE A 116 -4.32 15.67 13.01
CA PHE A 116 -3.26 16.57 12.54
C PHE A 116 -2.47 17.21 13.69
N GLU A 117 -3.14 17.62 14.77
CA GLU A 117 -2.49 18.26 15.93
C GLU A 117 -1.48 17.33 16.62
N ILE A 118 -1.81 16.06 16.84
CA ILE A 118 -0.87 15.13 17.49
C ILE A 118 0.35 14.87 16.61
N PHE A 119 0.18 14.85 15.29
CA PHE A 119 1.28 14.76 14.33
C PHE A 119 2.15 16.03 14.35
N ASN A 120 1.56 17.22 14.51
CA ASN A 120 2.32 18.48 14.65
C ASN A 120 3.14 18.54 15.95
N ILE A 121 2.62 17.98 17.05
CA ILE A 121 3.40 17.84 18.29
C ILE A 121 4.68 17.03 18.01
N TYR A 122 4.58 15.91 17.30
CA TYR A 122 5.76 15.13 16.91
C TYR A 122 6.67 15.92 15.96
N LYS A 123 6.12 16.63 14.97
CA LYS A 123 6.89 17.46 14.04
C LYS A 123 7.77 18.49 14.76
N ASN A 124 7.22 19.15 15.79
CA ASN A 124 7.93 20.18 16.54
C ASN A 124 8.97 19.61 17.51
N GLN A 125 8.77 18.37 17.97
CA GLN A 125 9.68 17.71 18.89
C GLN A 125 9.75 16.20 18.57
N PRO A 126 10.53 15.80 17.55
CA PRO A 126 10.58 14.43 17.08
C PRO A 126 11.41 13.56 18.03
N ASN A 127 10.73 12.95 19.00
CA ASN A 127 11.31 12.02 19.97
C ASN A 127 10.43 10.78 20.12
N GLN A 128 10.98 9.73 20.75
CA GLN A 128 10.30 8.45 20.92
C GLN A 128 8.98 8.59 21.70
N GLU A 129 8.94 9.46 22.71
CA GLU A 129 7.75 9.70 23.52
C GLU A 129 6.60 10.26 22.68
N ASN A 130 6.85 11.31 21.91
CA ASN A 130 5.85 11.93 21.04
C ASN A 130 5.45 10.98 19.90
N HIS A 131 6.38 10.19 19.37
CA HIS A 131 6.06 9.15 18.40
C HIS A 131 5.05 8.12 18.96
N LEU A 132 5.27 7.63 20.19
CA LEU A 132 4.35 6.71 20.86
C LEU A 132 2.97 7.35 21.09
N LYS A 133 2.91 8.64 21.47
CA LYS A 133 1.64 9.37 21.60
C LYS A 133 0.86 9.44 20.30
N VAL A 134 1.53 9.71 19.17
CA VAL A 134 0.90 9.70 17.85
C VAL A 134 0.36 8.30 17.53
N LYS A 135 1.17 7.27 17.78
CA LYS A 135 0.85 5.87 17.51
C LYS A 135 -0.36 5.39 18.31
N ASP A 136 -0.46 5.78 19.58
CA ASP A 136 -1.59 5.47 20.44
C ASP A 136 -2.84 6.26 20.04
N LYS A 137 -2.73 7.55 19.73
CA LYS A 137 -3.87 8.36 19.28
C LYS A 137 -4.46 7.81 17.97
N TYR A 138 -3.60 7.37 17.04
CA TYR A 138 -4.04 6.71 15.81
C TYR A 138 -4.74 5.37 16.10
N TRP A 139 -4.24 4.58 17.05
CA TRP A 139 -4.88 3.32 17.43
C TRP A 139 -6.29 3.54 18.02
N GLU A 140 -6.44 4.50 18.92
CA GLU A 140 -7.76 4.85 19.47
C GLU A 140 -8.73 5.32 18.39
N TRP A 141 -8.27 6.20 17.50
CA TRP A 141 -9.05 6.63 16.34
C TRP A 141 -9.49 5.42 15.49
N ALA A 142 -8.58 4.49 15.19
CA ALA A 142 -8.88 3.34 14.34
C ALA A 142 -9.87 2.38 15.00
N LYS A 143 -9.77 2.20 16.32
CA LYS A 143 -10.69 1.36 17.10
C LYS A 143 -12.12 1.92 17.10
N ILE A 144 -12.26 3.24 17.14
CA ILE A 144 -13.57 3.92 17.14
C ILE A 144 -14.18 3.92 15.74
N ASN A 145 -13.37 4.18 14.71
CA ASN A 145 -13.87 4.51 13.36
C ASN A 145 -13.79 3.36 12.35
N THR A 146 -13.24 2.19 12.72
CA THR A 146 -13.09 1.06 11.80
C THR A 146 -13.50 -0.27 12.45
N ALA A 147 -13.73 -1.29 11.63
CA ALA A 147 -14.17 -2.62 12.07
C ALA A 147 -13.05 -3.49 12.69
N ILE A 148 -12.05 -2.88 13.32
CA ILE A 148 -11.00 -3.60 14.04
C ILE A 148 -11.63 -4.37 15.21
N LYS A 149 -11.31 -5.66 15.32
CA LYS A 149 -11.76 -6.53 16.41
C LYS A 149 -10.58 -6.97 17.26
N GLY A 150 -10.79 -7.01 18.57
CA GLY A 150 -9.79 -7.48 19.53
C GLY A 150 -8.72 -6.45 19.89
N ALA A 151 -7.73 -6.90 20.66
CA ALA A 151 -6.65 -6.06 21.19
C ALA A 151 -5.38 -6.05 20.31
N ASP A 152 -5.33 -6.85 19.22
CA ASP A 152 -4.15 -6.91 18.36
C ASP A 152 -3.97 -5.60 17.59
N ARG A 153 -2.93 -4.84 17.96
CA ARG A 153 -2.57 -3.55 17.36
C ARG A 153 -1.71 -3.70 16.11
N LYS A 154 -1.17 -4.89 15.82
CA LYS A 154 -0.16 -5.11 14.78
C LYS A 154 -0.64 -4.70 13.39
N HIS A 155 -1.87 -5.04 13.05
CA HIS A 155 -2.45 -4.68 11.74
C HIS A 155 -2.66 -3.17 11.61
N THR A 156 -3.12 -2.51 12.68
CA THR A 156 -3.29 -1.05 12.75
C THR A 156 -1.96 -0.33 12.62
N TYR A 157 -0.92 -0.81 13.31
CA TYR A 157 0.41 -0.21 13.27
C TYR A 157 1.08 -0.33 11.90
N ARG A 158 0.81 -1.40 11.14
CA ARG A 158 1.28 -1.47 9.74
C ARG A 158 0.68 -0.38 8.84
N VAL A 159 -0.56 0.03 9.09
CA VAL A 159 -1.20 1.14 8.36
C VAL A 159 -0.69 2.48 8.88
N PHE A 160 -0.61 2.62 10.20
CA PHE A 160 -0.03 3.79 10.87
C PHE A 160 1.35 4.13 10.31
N ASN A 161 2.28 3.17 10.26
CA ASN A 161 3.65 3.42 9.80
C ASN A 161 3.69 4.01 8.38
N LYS A 162 2.76 3.63 7.50
CA LYS A 162 2.68 4.18 6.14
C LYS A 162 2.25 5.65 6.15
N ILE A 163 1.23 5.97 6.93
CA ILE A 163 0.71 7.34 7.12
C ILE A 163 1.77 8.22 7.81
N PHE A 164 2.36 7.70 8.87
CA PHE A 164 3.41 8.35 9.64
C PHE A 164 4.63 8.68 8.79
N ASN A 165 5.15 7.71 8.05
CA ASN A 165 6.33 7.94 7.20
C ASN A 165 6.04 8.91 6.05
N LEU A 166 4.82 8.90 5.47
CA LEU A 166 4.40 9.91 4.48
C LEU A 166 4.41 11.32 5.06
N PHE A 167 3.85 11.50 6.26
CA PHE A 167 3.87 12.78 6.96
C PHE A 167 5.30 13.22 7.28
N CYS A 168 6.13 12.31 7.78
CA CYS A 168 7.51 12.62 8.16
C CYS A 168 8.36 12.99 6.95
N TYR A 169 8.19 12.26 5.83
CA TYR A 169 8.84 12.57 4.55
C TYR A 169 8.46 13.96 4.05
N LYS A 170 7.17 14.33 4.05
CA LYS A 170 6.70 15.67 3.65
C LYS A 170 7.38 16.79 4.44
N ASN A 171 7.56 16.57 5.74
CA ASN A 171 8.05 17.59 6.67
C ASN A 171 9.55 17.55 6.91
N GLY A 172 10.30 16.62 6.29
CA GLY A 172 11.75 16.50 6.48
C GLY A 172 12.16 16.10 7.91
N ILE A 173 11.30 15.38 8.63
CA ILE A 173 11.52 14.95 10.03
C ILE A 173 11.77 13.44 10.11
N PRO A 174 12.32 12.93 11.22
CA PRO A 174 12.51 11.50 11.43
C PRO A 174 11.21 10.69 11.26
N GLY A 175 11.31 9.51 10.64
CA GLY A 175 10.22 8.53 10.49
C GLY A 175 10.43 7.30 11.37
N GLU A 176 9.61 6.26 11.17
CA GLU A 176 9.73 4.96 11.84
C GLU A 176 10.29 3.87 10.89
N ASP A 177 11.31 3.16 11.36
CA ASP A 177 11.84 1.92 10.79
C ASP A 177 11.83 0.78 11.83
N ALA A 178 11.07 -0.28 11.59
CA ALA A 178 11.00 -1.46 12.46
C ALA A 178 10.87 -1.16 13.98
N SER A 179 10.16 -0.08 14.34
CA SER A 179 9.95 0.47 15.71
C SER A 179 10.97 1.50 16.21
N ASN A 180 12.07 1.72 15.50
CA ASN A 180 13.05 2.75 15.81
C ASN A 180 12.77 4.02 15.00
N MET A 181 13.14 5.17 15.54
CA MET A 181 13.17 6.39 14.74
C MET A 181 14.38 6.40 13.81
N THR A 182 14.21 6.95 12.61
CA THR A 182 15.33 7.19 11.71
C THR A 182 16.30 8.21 12.33
N LYS A 183 17.62 8.06 12.08
CA LYS A 183 18.64 8.99 12.60
C LYS A 183 18.56 10.39 12.00
N GLY A 184 17.89 10.54 10.87
CA GLY A 184 17.66 11.81 10.17
C GLY A 184 16.28 11.81 9.49
N PRO A 185 16.04 12.72 8.54
CA PRO A 185 14.77 12.82 7.83
C PRO A 185 14.33 11.49 7.22
N CYS A 186 13.03 11.21 7.27
CA CYS A 186 12.42 10.04 6.65
C CYS A 186 12.76 10.04 5.14
N PRO A 187 13.45 9.01 4.62
CA PRO A 187 13.91 9.02 3.23
C PRO A 187 12.78 8.63 2.27
N TYR A 188 12.92 8.99 0.99
CA TYR A 188 11.93 8.63 -0.05
C TYR A 188 11.74 7.12 -0.23
N SER A 189 12.81 6.34 -0.02
CA SER A 189 12.74 4.87 -0.01
C SER A 189 11.64 4.38 0.97
N PHE A 190 11.44 5.14 2.06
CA PHE A 190 10.23 5.30 2.88
C PHE A 190 8.89 4.82 2.31
N ILE A 191 8.62 5.41 1.16
CA ILE A 191 7.29 5.68 0.62
C ILE A 191 7.00 4.76 -0.56
N ILE A 192 8.05 4.39 -1.29
CA ILE A 192 7.96 3.45 -2.40
C ILE A 192 7.76 2.03 -1.89
N TYR A 193 7.02 1.26 -2.67
CA TYR A 193 6.74 -0.14 -2.34
C TYR A 193 7.89 -1.08 -2.68
N ASN A 194 8.67 -0.76 -3.73
CA ASN A 194 9.74 -1.62 -4.22
C ASN A 194 10.97 -1.50 -3.32
N ARG A 195 10.86 -2.10 -2.14
CA ARG A 195 11.95 -2.28 -1.18
C ARG A 195 12.28 -3.75 -1.10
N GLU A 196 13.56 -4.03 -0.88
CA GLU A 196 13.97 -5.35 -0.45
C GLU A 196 13.25 -5.71 0.85
N ASN A 197 12.69 -6.90 0.85
CA ASN A 197 12.03 -7.47 2.01
C ASN A 197 13.01 -8.49 2.57
N PHE A 198 13.46 -8.29 3.81
CA PHE A 198 14.45 -9.17 4.46
C PHE A 198 14.06 -10.66 4.44
N ARG A 199 12.75 -10.95 4.39
CA ARG A 199 12.23 -12.33 4.29
C ARG A 199 12.39 -12.97 2.91
N ASP A 200 12.62 -12.14 1.90
CA ASP A 200 12.74 -12.52 0.50
C ASP A 200 14.19 -12.33 -0.01
N GLU A 201 15.15 -11.94 0.84
CA GLU A 201 16.56 -11.69 0.45
C GLU A 201 17.21 -12.87 -0.25
N ASN A 202 16.94 -14.09 0.22
CA ASN A 202 17.49 -15.32 -0.35
C ASN A 202 16.53 -16.02 -1.33
N LYS A 203 15.33 -15.47 -1.54
CA LYS A 203 14.30 -16.10 -2.37
C LYS A 203 14.52 -15.74 -3.84
N PRO A 204 14.62 -16.71 -4.77
CA PRO A 204 14.72 -16.42 -6.20
C PRO A 204 13.58 -15.54 -6.73
N ILE A 205 13.91 -14.72 -7.74
CA ILE A 205 12.93 -13.91 -8.47
C ILE A 205 11.98 -14.84 -9.23
N GLY A 206 10.69 -14.54 -9.21
CA GLY A 206 9.68 -15.32 -9.95
C GLY A 206 9.14 -16.53 -9.19
N MET A 207 9.66 -16.85 -8.01
CA MET A 207 9.09 -17.89 -7.12
C MET A 207 8.21 -17.28 -6.03
N THR A 208 7.19 -18.02 -5.63
CA THR A 208 6.43 -17.75 -4.41
C THR A 208 7.23 -18.16 -3.17
N ARG A 209 6.82 -17.67 -1.99
CA ARG A 209 7.46 -18.12 -0.74
C ARG A 209 7.20 -19.59 -0.44
N GLN A 210 6.04 -20.10 -0.83
CA GLN A 210 5.69 -21.49 -0.57
C GLN A 210 6.56 -22.43 -1.40
N GLU A 211 6.72 -22.14 -2.70
CA GLU A 211 7.62 -22.89 -3.59
C GLU A 211 9.06 -22.91 -3.05
N TYR A 212 9.57 -21.76 -2.59
CA TYR A 212 10.93 -21.70 -2.04
C TYR A 212 11.09 -22.51 -0.74
N ILE A 213 10.06 -22.53 0.12
CA ILE A 213 10.07 -23.36 1.34
C ILE A 213 10.01 -24.85 0.97
N GLU A 214 9.17 -25.22 0.00
CA GLU A 214 9.07 -26.61 -0.49
C GLU A 214 10.39 -27.08 -1.13
N GLU A 215 11.06 -26.24 -1.91
CA GLU A 215 12.38 -26.51 -2.49
C GLU A 215 13.44 -26.72 -1.41
N ILE A 216 13.55 -25.82 -0.43
CA ILE A 216 14.48 -26.00 0.70
C ILE A 216 14.18 -27.28 1.49
N LEU A 217 12.91 -27.56 1.77
CA LEU A 217 12.53 -28.77 2.50
C LEU A 217 12.89 -30.02 1.70
N SER A 218 12.71 -30.02 0.38
CA SER A 218 13.13 -31.12 -0.48
C SER A 218 14.65 -31.31 -0.51
N GLU A 219 15.43 -30.23 -0.53
CA GLU A 219 16.89 -30.30 -0.44
C GLU A 219 17.35 -30.88 0.91
N ILE A 220 16.68 -30.52 2.02
CA ILE A 220 16.97 -31.06 3.37
C ILE A 220 16.66 -32.57 3.43
N ASP A 221 15.52 -32.99 2.88
CA ASP A 221 15.13 -34.41 2.81
C ASP A 221 16.11 -35.22 1.95
N GLU A 222 16.62 -34.65 0.85
CA GLU A 222 17.64 -35.28 -0.01
C GLU A 222 19.02 -35.37 0.66
N ILE A 223 19.37 -34.42 1.53
CA ILE A 223 20.64 -34.41 2.29
C ILE A 223 20.57 -35.32 3.54
N GLY A 224 19.37 -35.78 3.93
CA GLY A 224 19.20 -36.85 4.92
C GLY A 224 19.39 -36.43 6.37
N VAL A 225 18.93 -35.24 6.76
CA VAL A 225 18.93 -34.81 8.17
C VAL A 225 17.51 -34.81 8.71
N VAL A 226 17.15 -35.93 9.38
CA VAL A 226 15.96 -36.05 10.25
C VAL A 226 16.20 -35.34 11.58
#